data_AF-A0A2G9YDK1-F1
#
_entry.id   AF-A0A2G9YDK1-F1
#
_cell.length_a   1.000
_cell.length_b   1.000
_cell.length_c   1.000
_cell.angle_alpha   90.00
_cell.angle_beta   90.00
_cell.angle_gamma   90.00
#
_symmetry.space_group_name_H-M   'P 1'
#
loop_
_entity.id
_entity.type
_entity.pdbx_description
1 polymer ?
#
loop_
_entity_poly.entity_id
_entity_poly.type
_entity_poly.pdbx_seq_one_letter_code
_entity_poly.pdbx_strand_id
1 'polypeptide(L)'
;APGCNATCGLSNVSNGTPEEMRPLLNRTYLVMLEKYGMNSAIVNAFEKELVLLAKKSADEGVKKLIRGVMEGIEPDMSKLTPEEIDYVKTAKVLLGHSLYSHSWLKL
;
A
#
# COMPACT_ATOMS: atom_id res chain seq x y z
N ALA A 1 -21.29 14.24 -0.35
CA ALA A 1 -21.69 15.23 0.67
C ALA A 1 -20.42 15.82 1.29
N PRO A 2 -20.18 17.14 1.18
CA PRO A 2 -19.02 17.78 1.80
C PRO A 2 -18.98 17.49 3.31
N GLY A 3 -17.82 17.09 3.84
CA GLY A 3 -17.61 16.83 5.27
C GLY A 3 -17.96 15.42 5.79
N CYS A 4 -18.45 14.51 4.93
CA CYS A 4 -18.62 13.11 5.33
C CYS A 4 -17.28 12.39 5.43
N ASN A 5 -17.10 11.62 6.51
CA ASN A 5 -15.93 10.75 6.66
C ASN A 5 -16.17 9.39 5.99
N ALA A 6 -15.11 8.80 5.43
CA ALA A 6 -15.11 7.46 4.85
C ALA A 6 -14.31 6.45 5.72
N THR A 7 -14.73 5.18 5.67
CA THR A 7 -14.04 4.06 6.31
C THR A 7 -14.16 2.79 5.48
N CYS A 8 -13.26 1.82 5.68
CA CYS A 8 -13.32 0.50 5.05
C CYS A 8 -12.72 -0.61 5.92
N GLY A 9 -13.08 -1.87 5.63
CA GLY A 9 -12.33 -3.03 6.10
C GLY A 9 -11.10 -3.27 5.23
N LEU A 10 -9.91 -2.89 5.71
CA LEU A 10 -8.69 -2.87 4.89
C LEU A 10 -8.24 -4.26 4.45
N SER A 11 -8.29 -5.24 5.35
CA SER A 11 -7.77 -6.60 5.11
C SER A 11 -8.51 -7.37 4.01
N ASN A 12 -9.66 -6.86 3.55
CA ASN A 12 -10.38 -7.41 2.41
C ASN A 12 -9.55 -7.34 1.12
N VAL A 13 -8.66 -6.35 0.96
CA VAL A 13 -7.80 -6.21 -0.23
C VAL A 13 -6.87 -7.39 -0.44
N SER A 14 -6.48 -8.07 0.64
CA SER A 14 -5.51 -9.17 0.62
C SER A 14 -6.15 -10.54 0.85
N ASN A 15 -7.49 -10.65 0.81
CA ASN A 15 -8.16 -11.92 1.01
C ASN A 15 -7.77 -12.94 -0.08
N GLY A 16 -7.46 -14.18 0.30
CA GLY A 16 -6.99 -15.23 -0.62
C GLY A 16 -5.49 -15.15 -0.99
N THR A 17 -4.75 -14.18 -0.46
CA THR A 17 -3.29 -14.11 -0.57
C THR A 17 -2.63 -14.92 0.57
N PRO A 18 -1.46 -15.57 0.35
CA PRO A 18 -0.65 -16.16 1.42
C PRO A 18 -0.42 -15.19 2.57
N GLU A 19 -0.51 -15.69 3.80
CA GLU A 19 -0.56 -14.89 5.02
C GLU A 19 0.62 -13.93 5.15
N GLU A 20 1.81 -14.40 4.80
CA GLU A 20 3.06 -13.66 4.84
C GLU A 20 3.11 -12.48 3.86
N MET A 21 2.33 -12.51 2.78
CA MET A 21 2.32 -11.44 1.78
C MET A 21 1.19 -10.43 1.99
N ARG A 22 0.20 -10.75 2.83
CA ARG A 22 -0.95 -9.86 3.13
C ARG A 22 -0.52 -8.49 3.70
N PRO A 23 0.45 -8.40 4.63
CA PRO A 23 0.80 -7.11 5.23
C PRO A 23 1.26 -6.08 4.19
N LEU A 24 2.02 -6.50 3.18
CA LEU A 24 2.51 -5.60 2.13
C LEU A 24 1.36 -5.02 1.29
N LEU A 25 0.38 -5.85 0.91
CA LEU A 25 -0.83 -5.39 0.22
C LEU A 25 -1.64 -4.41 1.09
N ASN A 26 -1.85 -4.76 2.36
CA ASN A 26 -2.61 -3.94 3.29
C ASN A 26 -1.96 -2.56 3.47
N ARG A 27 -0.63 -2.50 3.72
CA ARG A 27 0.13 -1.25 3.89
C ARG A 27 0.11 -0.39 2.64
N THR A 28 0.37 -0.99 1.48
CA THR A 28 0.35 -0.28 0.20
C THR A 28 -1.02 0.33 -0.05
N TYR A 29 -2.08 -0.47 0.10
CA TYR A 29 -3.43 -0.03 -0.15
C TYR A 29 -3.91 1.05 0.84
N LEU A 30 -3.49 0.99 2.11
CA LEU A 30 -3.76 2.03 3.09
C LEU A 30 -3.24 3.40 2.62
N VAL A 31 -2.01 3.47 2.11
CA VAL A 31 -1.43 4.72 1.57
C VAL A 31 -2.19 5.19 0.33
N MET A 32 -2.60 4.26 -0.54
CA MET A 32 -3.42 4.59 -1.71
C MET A 32 -4.76 5.22 -1.32
N LEU A 33 -5.43 4.64 -0.32
CA LEU A 33 -6.70 5.15 0.21
C LEU A 33 -6.53 6.52 0.90
N GLU A 34 -5.45 6.71 1.66
CA GLU A 34 -5.11 7.99 2.30
C GLU A 34 -4.99 9.11 1.25
N LYS A 35 -4.36 8.84 0.10
CA LYS A 35 -4.24 9.82 -1.00
C LYS A 35 -5.60 10.29 -1.52
N TYR A 36 -6.60 9.41 -1.53
CA TYR A 36 -7.97 9.72 -1.97
C TYR A 36 -8.89 10.25 -0.85
N GLY A 37 -8.33 10.56 0.33
CA GLY A 37 -9.07 11.18 1.42
C GLY A 37 -9.82 10.21 2.32
N MET A 38 -9.47 8.92 2.35
CA MET A 38 -9.99 7.98 3.33
C MET A 38 -9.63 8.42 4.75
N ASN A 39 -10.63 8.58 5.63
CA ASN A 39 -10.40 9.11 6.97
C ASN A 39 -9.98 8.04 7.99
N SER A 40 -10.38 6.79 7.76
CA SER A 40 -10.12 5.69 8.70
C SER A 40 -10.17 4.34 7.99
N ALA A 41 -9.60 3.31 8.62
CA ALA A 41 -9.72 1.94 8.16
C ALA A 41 -9.77 0.99 9.38
N ILE A 42 -10.55 -0.09 9.26
CA ILE A 42 -10.52 -1.21 10.20
C ILE A 42 -9.37 -2.12 9.76
N VAL A 43 -8.38 -2.28 10.64
CA VAL A 43 -7.09 -2.92 10.32
C VAL A 43 -6.72 -3.98 11.35
N ASN A 44 -5.78 -4.86 10.99
CA ASN A 44 -5.14 -5.76 11.93
C ASN A 44 -4.12 -4.99 12.79
N ALA A 45 -4.45 -4.74 14.06
CA ALA A 45 -3.59 -3.97 14.95
C ALA A 45 -2.25 -4.67 15.31
N PHE A 46 -2.10 -5.96 15.01
CA PHE A 46 -0.85 -6.70 15.23
C PHE A 46 0.17 -6.48 14.10
N GLU A 47 -0.25 -5.94 12.94
CA GLU A 47 0.65 -5.52 11.86
C GLU A 47 1.34 -4.20 12.25
N LYS A 48 2.45 -4.30 13.02
CA LYS A 48 3.14 -3.14 13.60
C LYS A 48 3.53 -2.07 12.58
N GLU A 49 4.04 -2.49 11.42
CA GLU A 49 4.44 -1.58 10.34
C GLU A 49 3.23 -0.86 9.74
N LEU A 50 2.09 -1.53 9.62
CA LEU A 50 0.84 -0.90 9.18
C LEU A 50 0.38 0.15 10.18
N VAL A 51 0.38 -0.19 11.47
CA VAL A 51 0.02 0.76 12.53
C VAL A 51 0.99 1.93 12.58
N LEU A 52 2.28 1.69 12.34
CA LEU A 52 3.30 2.75 12.25
C LEU A 52 3.00 3.68 11.06
N LEU A 53 2.74 3.12 9.88
CA LEU A 53 2.48 3.86 8.64
C LEU A 53 1.20 4.71 8.72
N ALA A 54 0.20 4.25 9.49
CA ALA A 54 -1.04 4.97 9.74
C ALA A 54 -0.87 6.21 10.65
N LYS A 55 0.24 6.32 11.38
CA LYS A 55 0.47 7.48 12.27
C LYS A 55 0.85 8.71 11.46
N LYS A 56 0.46 9.88 11.97
CA LYS A 56 0.86 11.19 11.42
C LYS A 56 2.38 11.43 11.44
N SER A 57 3.09 10.73 12.32
CA SER A 57 4.54 10.78 12.47
C SER A 57 5.28 9.72 11.66
N ALA A 58 4.58 8.97 10.80
CA ALA A 58 5.19 7.97 9.94
C ALA A 58 6.21 8.63 9.00
N ASP A 59 7.25 7.87 8.62
CA ASP A 59 8.14 8.28 7.55
C ASP A 59 7.33 8.42 6.24
N GLU A 60 7.49 9.57 5.58
CA GLU A 60 6.81 9.89 4.34
C GLU A 60 7.54 9.34 3.11
N GLY A 61 8.75 8.79 3.23
CA GLY A 61 9.54 8.25 2.11
C GLY A 61 8.77 7.21 1.29
N VAL A 62 8.39 6.10 1.92
CA VAL A 62 7.58 5.04 1.30
C VAL A 62 6.23 5.57 0.82
N LYS A 63 5.58 6.46 1.59
CA LYS A 63 4.28 7.02 1.18
C LYS A 63 4.38 7.84 -0.09
N LYS A 64 5.41 8.69 -0.21
CA LYS A 64 5.70 9.49 -1.41
C LYS A 64 5.99 8.58 -2.61
N LEU A 65 6.74 7.51 -2.40
CA LEU A 65 7.03 6.53 -3.45
C LEU A 65 5.74 5.91 -4.00
N ILE A 66 4.88 5.37 -3.14
CA ILE A 66 3.58 4.79 -3.54
C ILE A 66 2.70 5.84 -4.24
N ARG A 67 2.58 7.04 -3.65
CA ARG A 67 1.77 8.14 -4.22
C ARG A 67 2.30 8.59 -5.59
N GLY A 68 3.60 8.53 -5.82
CA GLY A 68 4.24 8.84 -7.10
C GLY A 68 3.92 7.76 -8.16
N VAL A 69 3.98 6.48 -7.80
CA VAL A 69 3.55 5.39 -8.70
C VAL A 69 2.08 5.55 -9.09
N MET A 70 1.21 5.94 -8.15
CA MET A 70 -0.20 6.25 -8.43
C MET A 70 -0.39 7.44 -9.39
N GLU A 71 0.58 8.35 -9.46
CA GLU A 71 0.59 9.49 -10.38
C GLU A 71 1.24 9.14 -11.73
N GLY A 72 1.65 7.88 -11.93
CA GLY A 72 2.31 7.42 -13.15
C GLY A 72 3.82 7.69 -13.20
N ILE A 73 4.43 8.08 -12.08
CA ILE A 73 5.88 8.22 -11.98
C ILE A 73 6.50 6.82 -11.94
N GLU A 74 7.44 6.57 -12.84
CA GLU A 74 8.22 5.32 -12.89
C GLU A 74 9.56 5.53 -12.16
N PRO A 75 9.71 5.02 -10.91
CA PRO A 75 10.93 5.21 -10.14
C PRO A 75 12.08 4.36 -10.70
N ASP A 76 13.30 4.86 -10.56
CA ASP A 76 14.52 4.12 -10.91
C ASP A 76 14.78 3.01 -9.88
N MET A 77 14.39 1.79 -10.25
CA MET A 77 14.47 0.60 -9.39
C MET A 77 15.90 0.30 -8.91
N SER A 78 16.94 0.78 -9.61
CA SER A 78 18.34 0.55 -9.22
C SER A 78 18.78 1.36 -7.98
N LYS A 79 18.03 2.42 -7.65
CA LYS A 79 18.31 3.33 -6.53
C LYS A 79 17.46 3.03 -5.29
N LEU A 80 16.56 2.05 -5.38
CA LEU A 80 15.62 1.70 -4.33
C LEU A 80 16.15 0.55 -3.48
N THR A 81 15.78 0.55 -2.21
CA THR A 81 15.95 -0.60 -1.32
C THR A 81 15.03 -1.75 -1.75
N PRO A 82 15.32 -3.00 -1.34
CA PRO A 82 14.43 -4.13 -1.63
C PRO A 82 12.99 -3.92 -1.15
N GLU A 83 12.82 -3.29 0.02
CA GLU A 83 11.49 -2.98 0.57
C GLU A 83 10.74 -1.95 -0.31
N GLU A 84 11.42 -0.90 -0.76
CA GLU A 84 10.83 0.11 -1.65
C GLU A 84 10.43 -0.50 -3.01
N ILE A 85 11.25 -1.40 -3.54
CA ILE A 85 10.94 -2.16 -4.76
C ILE A 85 9.64 -2.96 -4.58
N ASP A 86 9.49 -3.64 -3.43
CA ASP A 86 8.30 -4.41 -3.10
C ASP A 86 7.04 -3.52 -3.02
N TYR A 87 7.14 -2.30 -2.48
CA TYR A 87 6.04 -1.33 -2.50
C TYR A 87 5.70 -0.87 -3.92
N VAL A 88 6.69 -0.60 -4.77
CA VAL A 88 6.45 -0.21 -6.18
C VAL A 88 5.75 -1.33 -6.93
N LYS A 89 6.24 -2.57 -6.83
CA LYS A 89 5.62 -3.74 -7.48
C LYS A 89 4.19 -3.95 -6.97
N THR A 90 3.98 -3.81 -5.67
CA THR A 90 2.65 -3.98 -5.07
C THR A 90 1.68 -2.88 -5.48
N ALA A 91 2.13 -1.63 -5.57
CA ALA A 91 1.31 -0.53 -6.08
C ALA A 91 0.91 -0.77 -7.54
N LYS A 92 1.84 -1.24 -8.38
CA LYS A 92 1.55 -1.60 -9.79
C LYS A 92 0.52 -2.72 -9.92
N VAL A 93 0.59 -3.75 -9.08
CA VAL A 93 -0.42 -4.81 -9.05
C VAL A 93 -1.79 -4.26 -8.65
N LEU A 94 -1.86 -3.43 -7.59
CA LEU A 94 -3.12 -2.84 -7.12
C LEU A 94 -3.73 -1.83 -8.11
N LEU A 95 -2.91 -1.16 -8.91
CA LEU A 95 -3.34 -0.27 -10.00
C LEU A 95 -3.71 -1.03 -11.29
N GLY A 96 -3.48 -2.35 -11.35
CA GLY A 96 -3.72 -3.15 -12.54
C GLY A 96 -2.68 -2.96 -13.65
N HIS A 97 -1.53 -2.35 -13.36
CA HIS A 97 -0.42 -2.21 -14.31
C HIS A 97 0.35 -3.53 -14.49
N SER A 98 0.20 -4.47 -13.55
CA SER A 98 0.71 -5.83 -13.65
C SER A 98 -0.33 -6.83 -13.11
N LEU A 99 -0.28 -8.06 -13.61
CA LEU A 99 -1.15 -9.13 -13.14
C LEU A 99 -0.74 -9.61 -11.75
N TYR A 100 -1.72 -9.83 -10.89
CA TYR A 100 -1.51 -10.51 -9.62
C TYR A 100 -1.21 -12.00 -9.87
N SER A 101 -0.16 -12.49 -9.22
CA SER A 101 0.12 -13.91 -8.96
C SER A 101 0.73 -14.00 -7.57
N HIS A 102 0.77 -15.15 -6.91
CA HIS A 102 1.52 -15.33 -5.64
C HIS A 102 3.05 -15.18 -5.79
N SER A 103 3.52 -14.77 -6.97
CA SER A 103 4.93 -14.52 -7.28
C SER A 103 5.19 -13.09 -7.75
N TRP A 104 4.26 -12.15 -7.59
CA TRP A 104 4.37 -10.78 -8.15
C TRP A 104 5.63 -10.01 -7.72
N LEU A 105 6.20 -10.33 -6.56
CA LEU A 105 7.45 -9.73 -6.09
C LEU A 105 8.69 -10.25 -6.82
N LYS A 106 8.60 -11.42 -7.45
CA LYS A 106 9.70 -12.08 -8.19
C LYS A 106 9.70 -11.74 -9.68
N LEU A 107 8.62 -11.16 -10.20
CA LEU A 107 8.46 -10.76 -11.59
C LEU A 107 9.21 -9.47 -11.92
#